data_AF-A0A060C619-F1
#
_entry.id   AF-A0A060C619-F1
#
_cell.length_a   1.000
_cell.length_b   1.000
_cell.length_c   1.000
_cell.angle_alpha   90.00
_cell.angle_beta   90.00
_cell.angle_gamma   90.00
#
_symmetry.space_group_name_H-M   'P 1'
#
loop_
_entity.id
_entity.type
_entity.pdbx_description
1 polymer ?
#
loop_
_entity_poly.entity_id
_entity_poly.type
_entity_poly.pdbx_seq_one_letter_code
_entity_poly.pdbx_strand_id
1 'polypeptide(L)'
;MRCLRVVAPRQGELTMAAERDFAGYRWEHPRMRWPDGSGLAVSFVLNIEEGAEFAISAGDGRNEACHEVNHEVRDAPDLCMESHFEYGSRVGYHRITRLLSQAGIPLTLNCCARALEANPWIADDARLKGY
;
A
#
# COMPACT_ATOMS: atom_id res chain seq x y z
N MET A 1 18.70 -8.31 50.59
CA MET A 1 18.10 -8.41 49.23
C MET A 1 19.22 -8.73 48.25
N ARG A 2 19.22 -9.92 47.65
CA ARG A 2 20.25 -10.36 46.68
C ARG A 2 19.79 -9.99 45.28
N CYS A 3 20.58 -9.16 44.60
CA CYS A 3 20.46 -8.89 43.18
C CYS A 3 20.74 -10.19 42.41
N LEU A 4 19.76 -10.71 41.67
CA LEU A 4 19.96 -11.85 40.78
C LEU A 4 20.86 -11.41 39.62
N ARG A 5 22.03 -12.06 39.52
CA ARG A 5 22.90 -12.00 38.35
C ARG A 5 22.15 -12.63 37.19
N VAL A 6 21.78 -11.82 36.19
CA VAL A 6 21.38 -12.34 34.88
C VAL A 6 22.62 -12.94 34.23
N VAL A 7 22.68 -14.26 34.17
CA VAL A 7 23.73 -14.99 33.47
C VAL A 7 23.44 -14.87 31.98
N ALA A 8 24.36 -14.26 31.23
CA ALA A 8 24.27 -14.23 29.77
C ALA A 8 24.29 -15.68 29.22
N PRO A 9 23.47 -15.99 28.20
CA PRO A 9 23.44 -17.34 27.64
C PRO A 9 24.82 -17.71 27.06
N ARG A 10 25.23 -18.96 27.28
CA ARG A 10 26.45 -19.53 26.68
C ARG A 10 26.25 -19.61 25.17
N GLN A 11 27.29 -19.21 24.42
CA GLN A 11 27.36 -19.38 22.97
C GLN A 11 27.15 -20.85 22.63
N GLY A 12 26.03 -21.21 22.01
CA GLY A 12 25.74 -22.58 21.60
C GLY A 12 24.28 -22.92 21.30
N GLU A 13 23.30 -22.15 21.76
CA GLU A 13 21.88 -22.37 21.43
C GLU A 13 21.44 -21.35 20.37
N LEU A 14 21.49 -21.75 19.10
CA LEU A 14 20.71 -21.12 18.04
C LEU A 14 19.24 -21.46 18.30
N THR A 15 18.62 -20.78 19.27
CA THR A 15 17.17 -20.64 19.28
C THR A 15 16.79 -19.98 17.96
N MET A 16 16.00 -20.68 17.13
CA MET A 16 15.42 -20.18 15.87
C MET A 16 15.27 -18.66 15.96
N ALA A 17 16.18 -17.94 15.31
CA ALA A 17 16.15 -16.49 15.32
C ALA A 17 14.76 -16.09 14.84
N ALA A 18 14.03 -15.32 15.63
CA ALA A 18 12.75 -14.81 15.18
C ALA A 18 13.01 -14.06 13.86
N GLU A 19 12.48 -14.56 12.73
CA GLU A 19 12.62 -13.92 11.40
C GLU A 19 12.12 -12.47 11.39
N ARG A 20 11.40 -12.07 12.43
CA ARG A 20 10.84 -10.73 12.61
C ARG A 20 11.65 -9.96 13.66
N ASP A 21 12.13 -8.79 13.25
CA ASP A 21 12.66 -7.81 14.19
C ASP A 21 11.51 -7.05 14.86
N PHE A 22 11.30 -7.33 16.15
CA PHE A 22 10.36 -6.59 17.00
C PHE A 22 11.03 -5.49 17.83
N ALA A 23 12.35 -5.40 17.79
CA ALA A 23 13.12 -4.43 18.56
C ALA A 23 13.24 -3.09 17.83
N GLY A 24 13.46 -3.12 16.51
CA GLY A 24 13.73 -1.94 15.71
C GLY A 24 14.82 -1.06 16.36
N TYR A 25 14.58 0.26 16.39
CA TYR A 25 15.53 1.23 16.97
C TYR A 25 15.61 1.23 18.50
N ARG A 26 14.71 0.52 19.22
CA ARG A 26 14.61 0.57 20.69
C ARG A 26 14.60 2.01 21.23
N TRP A 27 15.68 2.43 21.88
CA TRP A 27 15.86 3.76 22.49
C TRP A 27 16.86 4.62 21.71
N GLU A 28 17.45 4.11 20.64
CA GLU A 28 18.50 4.76 19.84
C GLU A 28 18.01 5.01 18.42
N HIS A 29 17.40 6.18 18.22
CA HIS A 29 16.92 6.60 16.91
C HIS A 29 18.01 7.32 16.11
N PRO A 30 18.11 7.09 14.79
CA PRO A 30 19.03 7.85 13.95
C PRO A 30 18.66 9.33 13.97
N ARG A 31 19.67 10.19 14.07
CA ARG A 31 19.49 11.64 13.88
C ARG A 31 19.29 11.92 12.39
N MET A 32 18.04 11.97 11.95
CA MET A 32 17.70 12.24 10.56
C MET A 32 17.34 13.71 10.36
N ARG A 33 17.84 14.30 9.27
CA ARG A 33 17.33 15.51 8.65
C ARG A 33 17.13 15.21 7.18
N TRP A 34 16.01 15.65 6.66
CA TRP A 34 15.73 15.57 5.23
C TRP A 34 16.47 16.68 4.50
N PRO A 35 16.51 16.67 3.15
CA PRO A 35 17.08 17.76 2.38
C PRO A 35 16.64 19.14 2.88
N ASP A 36 17.54 20.11 2.75
CA ASP A 36 17.38 21.49 3.23
C ASP A 36 17.18 21.63 4.75
N GLY A 37 17.52 20.59 5.51
CA GLY A 37 17.37 20.58 6.97
C GLY A 37 15.94 20.35 7.45
N SER A 38 15.05 19.89 6.56
CA SER A 38 13.64 19.67 6.86
C SER A 38 13.44 18.62 7.96
N GLY A 39 12.46 18.87 8.84
CA GLY A 39 12.12 18.01 9.97
C GLY A 39 11.16 16.87 9.64
N LEU A 40 10.49 16.93 8.49
CA LEU A 40 9.50 15.95 8.03
C LEU A 40 9.66 15.71 6.52
N ALA A 41 9.51 14.46 6.12
CA ALA A 41 9.28 14.08 4.72
C ALA A 41 7.85 13.55 4.61
N VAL A 42 7.13 13.99 3.58
CA VAL A 42 5.78 13.54 3.26
C VAL A 42 5.85 12.84 1.91
N SER A 43 5.37 11.60 1.84
CA SER A 43 5.25 10.83 0.61
C SER A 43 3.77 10.60 0.32
N PHE A 44 3.29 11.19 -0.78
CA PHE A 44 1.96 10.89 -1.29
C PHE A 44 2.05 9.66 -2.18
N VAL A 45 1.29 8.63 -1.81
CA VAL A 45 1.18 7.37 -2.56
C VAL A 45 -0.26 7.21 -2.98
N LEU A 46 -0.49 7.02 -4.29
CA LEU A 46 -1.79 6.68 -4.83
C LEU A 46 -1.75 5.22 -5.29
N ASN A 47 -2.61 4.40 -4.67
CA ASN A 47 -2.77 3.02 -5.07
C ASN A 47 -3.59 2.95 -6.36
N ILE A 48 -3.16 2.09 -7.29
CA ILE A 48 -3.87 1.75 -8.52
C ILE A 48 -4.17 0.26 -8.45
N GLU A 49 -5.38 -0.05 -7.98
CA GLU A 49 -5.84 -1.39 -7.66
C GLU A 49 -7.10 -1.76 -8.45
N GLU A 50 -7.76 -0.77 -9.04
CA GLU A 50 -9.01 -0.91 -9.78
C GLU A 50 -8.81 -1.70 -11.10
N GLY A 51 -9.51 -2.83 -11.22
CA GLY A 51 -9.29 -3.89 -12.20
C GLY A 51 -8.42 -5.05 -11.68
N ALA A 52 -7.85 -4.93 -10.48
CA ALA A 52 -7.07 -5.96 -9.81
C ALA A 52 -7.73 -6.57 -8.57
N GLU A 53 -8.85 -6.02 -8.11
CA GLU A 53 -9.67 -6.57 -7.04
C GLU A 53 -10.20 -7.96 -7.36
N PHE A 54 -10.43 -8.77 -6.34
CA PHE A 54 -11.05 -10.08 -6.55
C PHE A 54 -12.45 -9.93 -7.14
N ALA A 55 -12.70 -10.56 -8.29
CA ALA A 55 -14.01 -10.55 -8.92
C ALA A 55 -14.33 -11.91 -9.56
N ILE A 56 -15.50 -12.47 -9.24
CA ILE A 56 -15.98 -13.71 -9.87
C ILE A 56 -16.14 -13.51 -11.39
N SER A 57 -16.54 -12.32 -11.84
CA SER A 57 -16.63 -11.96 -13.26
C SER A 57 -15.29 -11.97 -13.98
N ALA A 58 -14.18 -11.71 -13.26
CA ALA A 58 -12.81 -11.78 -13.76
C ALA A 58 -12.20 -13.20 -13.66
N GLY A 59 -12.97 -14.18 -13.17
CA GLY A 59 -12.54 -15.57 -13.02
C GLY A 59 -11.86 -15.90 -11.69
N ASP A 60 -11.89 -14.98 -10.71
CA ASP A 60 -11.40 -15.24 -9.36
C ASP A 60 -12.39 -16.12 -8.56
N GLY A 61 -11.88 -16.81 -7.52
CA GLY A 61 -12.70 -17.71 -6.69
C GLY A 61 -13.65 -17.01 -5.71
N ARG A 62 -13.62 -15.68 -5.62
CA ARG A 62 -14.47 -14.87 -4.73
C ARG A 62 -14.52 -13.42 -5.21
N ASN A 63 -15.44 -12.64 -4.65
CA ASN A 63 -15.45 -11.19 -4.77
C ASN A 63 -14.60 -10.52 -3.67
N GLU A 64 -14.20 -9.28 -3.89
CA GLU A 64 -13.50 -8.46 -2.91
C GLU A 64 -14.37 -8.23 -1.67
N ALA A 65 -13.78 -8.43 -0.50
CA ALA A 65 -14.48 -8.39 0.77
C ALA A 65 -14.49 -6.98 1.39
N CYS A 66 -13.58 -6.10 0.99
CA CYS A 66 -13.44 -4.76 1.53
C CYS A 66 -13.73 -3.70 0.46
N HIS A 67 -14.97 -3.22 0.41
CA HIS A 67 -15.39 -2.07 -0.40
C HIS A 67 -16.42 -1.22 0.37
N GLU A 68 -17.00 -0.19 -0.25
CA GLU A 68 -17.90 0.77 0.41
C GLU A 68 -19.13 0.13 1.08
N VAL A 69 -19.61 -1.00 0.57
CA VAL A 69 -20.77 -1.70 1.11
C VAL A 69 -20.32 -2.96 1.85
N ASN A 70 -20.74 -3.10 3.11
CA ASN A 70 -20.49 -4.30 3.91
C ASN A 70 -21.57 -5.38 3.65
N HIS A 71 -21.73 -5.80 2.39
CA HIS A 71 -22.59 -6.90 2.00
C HIS A 71 -21.82 -7.83 1.04
N GLU A 72 -21.62 -9.07 1.45
CA GLU A 72 -20.89 -10.05 0.65
C GLU A 72 -21.83 -10.78 -0.30
N VAL A 73 -21.64 -10.59 -1.61
CA VAL A 73 -22.26 -11.46 -2.62
C VAL A 73 -21.37 -12.67 -2.84
N ARG A 74 -21.93 -13.87 -2.64
CA ARG A 74 -21.25 -15.15 -2.83
C ARG A 74 -21.74 -15.84 -4.09
N ASP A 75 -20.84 -16.60 -4.71
CA ASP A 75 -21.14 -17.50 -5.83
C ASP A 75 -21.77 -16.82 -7.07
N ALA A 76 -21.69 -15.49 -7.16
CA ALA A 76 -22.16 -14.70 -8.28
C ALA A 76 -21.35 -13.38 -8.39
N PRO A 77 -21.27 -12.77 -9.58
CA PRO A 77 -20.66 -11.44 -9.74
C PRO A 77 -21.32 -10.39 -8.84
N ASP A 78 -20.50 -9.50 -8.28
CA ASP A 78 -20.95 -8.37 -7.46
C ASP A 78 -20.82 -7.06 -8.24
N LEU A 79 -21.87 -6.70 -8.97
CA LEU A 79 -21.88 -5.50 -9.81
C LEU A 79 -21.81 -4.20 -8.98
N CYS A 80 -22.24 -4.23 -7.71
CA CYS A 80 -22.13 -3.06 -6.84
C CYS A 80 -20.67 -2.80 -6.52
N MET A 81 -19.95 -3.85 -6.08
CA MET A 81 -18.52 -3.83 -5.82
C MET A 81 -17.73 -3.44 -7.08
N GLU A 82 -17.99 -4.09 -8.21
CA GLU A 82 -17.29 -3.80 -9.48
C GLU A 82 -17.47 -2.33 -9.89
N SER A 83 -18.71 -1.81 -9.89
CA SER A 83 -18.97 -0.41 -10.24
C SER A 83 -18.31 0.60 -9.29
N HIS A 84 -18.11 0.21 -8.02
CA HIS A 84 -17.38 1.00 -7.05
C HIS A 84 -15.89 1.09 -7.42
N PHE A 85 -15.24 -0.04 -7.71
CA PHE A 85 -13.84 -0.06 -8.18
C PHE A 85 -13.69 0.69 -9.51
N GLU A 86 -14.60 0.50 -10.46
CA GLU A 86 -14.58 1.22 -11.73
C GLU A 86 -14.57 2.75 -11.56
N TYR A 87 -15.15 3.29 -10.48
CA TYR A 87 -15.11 4.73 -10.24
C TYR A 87 -13.68 5.26 -10.06
N GLY A 88 -12.82 4.50 -9.37
CA GLY A 88 -11.45 4.90 -9.08
C GLY A 88 -10.65 5.11 -10.36
N SER A 89 -10.69 4.15 -11.28
CA SER A 89 -10.03 4.29 -12.58
C SER A 89 -10.72 5.33 -13.47
N ARG A 90 -12.05 5.31 -13.58
CA ARG A 90 -12.80 6.18 -14.53
C ARG A 90 -12.83 7.65 -14.14
N VAL A 91 -12.78 7.96 -12.84
CA VAL A 91 -13.02 9.31 -12.31
C VAL A 91 -12.01 9.69 -11.22
N GLY A 92 -11.77 8.81 -10.26
CA GLY A 92 -10.96 9.08 -9.07
C GLY A 92 -9.52 9.48 -9.40
N TYR A 93 -8.85 8.67 -10.23
CA TYR A 93 -7.46 8.87 -10.65
C TYR A 93 -7.21 10.29 -11.17
N HIS A 94 -8.01 10.73 -12.15
CA HIS A 94 -7.82 12.05 -12.75
C HIS A 94 -8.09 13.18 -11.74
N ARG A 95 -9.07 13.02 -10.83
CA ARG A 95 -9.36 14.04 -9.82
C ARG A 95 -8.18 14.25 -8.87
N ILE A 96 -7.58 13.16 -8.38
CA ILE A 96 -6.48 13.19 -7.40
C ILE A 96 -5.20 13.70 -8.07
N THR A 97 -4.82 13.12 -9.21
CA THR A 97 -3.59 13.50 -9.92
C THR A 97 -3.64 14.96 -10.37
N ARG A 98 -4.80 15.46 -10.84
CA ARG A 98 -4.97 16.87 -11.19
C ARG A 98 -4.78 17.78 -9.98
N LEU A 99 -5.34 17.44 -8.82
CA LEU A 99 -5.22 18.26 -7.60
C LEU A 99 -3.76 18.37 -7.14
N LEU A 100 -3.05 17.25 -7.05
CA LEU A 100 -1.65 17.24 -6.61
C LEU A 100 -0.74 17.94 -7.62
N SER A 101 -0.96 17.72 -8.92
CA SER A 101 -0.24 18.42 -9.98
C SER A 101 -0.45 19.94 -9.92
N GLN A 102 -1.69 20.41 -9.71
CA GLN A 102 -1.99 21.84 -9.54
C GLN A 102 -1.33 22.44 -8.30
N ALA A 103 -1.15 21.64 -7.25
CA ALA A 103 -0.43 22.04 -6.04
C ALA A 103 1.09 21.92 -6.16
N GLY A 104 1.63 21.41 -7.29
CA GLY A 104 3.06 21.15 -7.46
C GLY A 104 3.61 20.07 -6.53
N ILE A 105 2.75 19.17 -6.03
CA ILE A 105 3.13 18.11 -5.08
C ILE A 105 3.46 16.84 -5.87
N PRO A 106 4.65 16.24 -5.66
CA PRO A 106 5.00 14.98 -6.31
C PRO A 106 4.16 13.82 -5.76
N LEU A 107 3.87 12.86 -6.62
CA LEU A 107 3.08 11.68 -6.32
C LEU A 107 3.85 10.43 -6.73
N THR A 108 3.77 9.36 -5.93
CA THR A 108 4.21 8.01 -6.29
C THR A 108 2.98 7.14 -6.53
N LEU A 109 3.01 6.33 -7.60
CA LEU A 109 1.96 5.34 -7.82
C LEU A 109 2.38 3.98 -7.28
N ASN A 110 1.48 3.33 -6.54
CA ASN A 110 1.62 1.94 -6.10
C ASN A 110 0.63 1.07 -6.88
N CYS A 111 1.13 0.36 -7.89
CA CYS A 111 0.26 -0.24 -8.91
C CYS A 111 0.21 -1.76 -8.82
N CYS A 112 -1.01 -2.32 -8.87
CA CYS A 112 -1.21 -3.71 -9.23
C CYS A 112 -0.99 -3.89 -10.73
N ALA A 113 -0.25 -4.94 -11.12
CA ALA A 113 0.01 -5.22 -12.53
C ALA A 113 -1.29 -5.41 -13.34
N ARG A 114 -2.23 -6.22 -12.81
CA ARG A 114 -3.54 -6.47 -13.44
C ARG A 114 -4.36 -5.18 -13.64
N ALA A 115 -4.27 -4.23 -12.72
CA ALA A 115 -4.96 -2.95 -12.83
C ALA A 115 -4.41 -2.09 -13.97
N LEU A 116 -3.08 -2.09 -14.19
CA LEU A 116 -2.46 -1.39 -15.32
C LEU A 116 -2.73 -2.07 -16.66
N GLU A 117 -2.82 -3.40 -16.70
CA GLU A 117 -3.25 -4.15 -17.90
C GLU A 117 -4.71 -3.82 -18.27
N ALA A 118 -5.59 -3.73 -17.28
CA ALA A 118 -6.98 -3.33 -17.48
C ALA A 118 -7.13 -1.85 -17.86
N ASN A 119 -6.22 -0.98 -17.41
CA ASN A 119 -6.27 0.47 -17.60
C ASN A 119 -4.96 1.01 -18.20
N PRO A 120 -4.57 0.62 -19.43
CA PRO A 120 -3.26 0.98 -20.00
C PRO A 120 -3.07 2.50 -20.15
N TRP A 121 -4.17 3.25 -20.31
CA TRP A 121 -4.14 4.71 -20.38
C TRP A 121 -3.64 5.38 -19.08
N ILE A 122 -3.84 4.75 -17.91
CA ILE A 122 -3.33 5.25 -16.62
C ILE A 122 -1.80 5.14 -16.61
N ALA A 123 -1.25 4.01 -17.09
CA ALA A 123 0.19 3.83 -17.19
C ALA A 123 0.82 4.87 -18.15
N ASP A 124 0.17 5.13 -19.28
CA ASP A 124 0.62 6.16 -20.23
C ASP A 124 0.60 7.57 -19.63
N ASP A 125 -0.48 7.95 -18.95
CA ASP A 125 -0.60 9.26 -18.29
C ASP A 125 0.44 9.43 -17.19
N ALA A 126 0.63 8.41 -16.35
CA ALA A 126 1.63 8.42 -15.29
C ALA A 126 3.05 8.63 -15.84
N ARG A 127 3.41 7.88 -16.91
CA ARG A 127 4.69 8.03 -17.60
C ARG A 127 4.88 9.43 -18.17
N LEU A 128 3.84 10.03 -18.73
CA LEU A 128 3.90 11.39 -19.29
C LEU A 128 4.06 12.48 -18.21
N LYS A 129 3.45 12.28 -17.04
CA LYS A 129 3.52 13.22 -15.92
C LYS A 129 4.76 13.05 -15.04
N GLY A 130 5.46 11.92 -15.16
CA GLY A 130 6.69 11.65 -14.43
C GLY A 130 6.46 11.33 -12.96
N TYR A 131 5.37 10.62 -12.67
CA TYR A 131 5.16 9.96 -11.38
C TYR A 131 6.01 8.69 -11.26
#